data_AF-A0A1S9RWL1-F1
#
_entry.id   AF-A0A1S9RWL1-F1
#
_cell.length_a   1.000
_cell.length_b   1.000
_cell.length_c   1.000
_cell.angle_alpha   90.00
_cell.angle_beta   90.00
_cell.angle_gamma   90.00
#
_symmetry.space_group_name_H-M   'P 1'
#
loop_
_entity.id
_entity.type
_entity.pdbx_description
1 polymer ?
#
loop_
_entity_poly.entity_id
_entity_poly.type
_entity_poly.pdbx_seq_one_letter_code
_entity_poly.pdbx_strand_id
1 'polypeptide(L)'
;MSSSWTPPNDYESRPVAILGAGVLGRRIGCIWASAGFDVRLRDPSPQQREDGIAYIQDNVILYAQKTGKQVGAVHAFESLEDAVASCWLVIEAVPEKIQLKIDTFGELDSLAPADCILASNSSSYKSSEMLDKVSEAGRSRILNMHYYMPPQCMIVELMTDGHTEESIFPFMIERCKEGATLPYVARKESTGFIFNRLWAAVKRETLTILAEGVSVPEEIDSLWTQMFVKGGSTPCRTMDDVGLDTVAFIESHYVEERGLSPKKTVDYLQAFYINDGKLGTKSSQGGLYPPQVREENHASKEPRLVVLDIGLSSATPSMTSGSILEISANGQIQQTLVEKQALPDGIAIDPKTGRLFWTNMGIPGEENGSVLSYNPQTKLVETIIPSGRINTPKQLALDSTSNKLYFSDREGLCVYRCNFDGTSLEKIVEAGNPANLEEAQDARNWCVGIAVAPKLGKFYWTQKGPSKGGQGRIFCANISTPVGQNPSTRSDIECVQRGLPEPIDLEVDESNLWLYWTDRGEIPFGNSLNRVRLNKLSQGSVSQKPEVLARNFNETIGLKLDVENDSVYVTDLGGGIYRCGLTGESKSLLYADSSRAFTGIAIL
;
A
#
# COMPACT_ATOMS: atom_id res chain seq x y z
N MET A 1 14.63 -41.70 23.39
CA MET A 1 14.69 -42.05 21.95
C MET A 1 15.89 -41.31 21.39
N SER A 2 16.74 -41.96 20.60
CA SER A 2 17.88 -41.27 19.95
C SER A 2 17.34 -40.33 18.88
N SER A 3 17.68 -39.04 18.94
CA SER A 3 17.35 -38.02 17.93
C SER A 3 17.66 -38.56 16.53
N SER A 4 16.66 -38.68 15.66
CA SER A 4 16.86 -39.18 14.28
C SER A 4 17.35 -38.08 13.35
N TRP A 5 17.10 -36.82 13.71
CA TRP A 5 17.59 -35.65 12.99
C TRP A 5 18.82 -35.05 13.67
N THR A 6 19.80 -34.63 12.88
CA THR A 6 20.98 -33.90 13.34
C THR A 6 21.02 -32.55 12.65
N PRO A 7 21.33 -31.45 13.36
CA PRO A 7 21.49 -30.15 12.74
C PRO A 7 22.48 -30.17 11.57
N PRO A 8 22.14 -29.56 10.41
CA PRO A 8 23.08 -29.45 9.30
C PRO A 8 24.29 -28.62 9.73
N ASN A 9 25.49 -29.22 9.73
CA ASN A 9 26.72 -28.54 10.16
C ASN A 9 27.17 -27.42 9.19
N ASP A 10 26.62 -27.41 7.98
CA ASP A 10 26.96 -26.51 6.88
C ASP A 10 25.81 -25.53 6.52
N TYR A 11 24.84 -25.35 7.44
CA TYR A 11 23.65 -24.53 7.22
C TYR A 11 23.94 -23.09 6.75
N GLU A 12 25.04 -22.49 7.21
CA GLU A 12 25.44 -21.13 6.83
C GLU A 12 25.79 -21.00 5.34
N SER A 13 26.21 -22.10 4.71
CA SER A 13 26.60 -22.14 3.29
C SER A 13 25.51 -22.69 2.38
N ARG A 14 24.38 -23.12 2.96
CA ARG A 14 23.25 -23.70 2.23
C ARG A 14 22.12 -22.68 2.09
N PRO A 15 21.35 -22.75 1.00
CA PRO A 15 20.25 -21.82 0.81
C PRO A 15 19.03 -22.13 1.69
N VAL A 16 18.20 -21.10 1.87
CA VAL A 16 16.83 -21.19 2.38
C VAL A 16 15.86 -21.09 1.20
N ALA A 17 14.97 -22.06 1.03
CA ALA A 17 13.93 -22.01 0.01
C ALA A 17 12.62 -21.48 0.57
N ILE A 18 11.97 -20.57 -0.17
CA ILE A 18 10.64 -20.06 0.13
C ILE A 18 9.70 -20.47 -1.00
N LEU A 19 8.66 -21.24 -0.70
CA LEU A 19 7.70 -21.72 -1.68
C LEU A 19 6.47 -20.80 -1.70
N GLY A 20 6.29 -20.06 -2.78
CA GLY A 20 5.30 -19.02 -2.95
C GLY A 20 5.97 -17.64 -2.92
N ALA A 21 5.82 -16.87 -4.00
CA ALA A 21 6.36 -15.51 -4.11
C ALA A 21 5.31 -14.41 -3.87
N GLY A 22 4.16 -14.80 -3.30
CA GLY A 22 3.11 -13.88 -2.88
C GLY A 22 3.51 -12.99 -1.69
N VAL A 23 2.52 -12.28 -1.12
CA VAL A 23 2.73 -11.21 -0.12
C VAL A 23 3.62 -11.63 1.04
N LEU A 24 3.32 -12.76 1.71
CA LEU A 24 4.12 -13.25 2.84
C LEU A 24 5.43 -13.89 2.39
N GLY A 25 5.43 -14.65 1.30
CA GLY A 25 6.61 -15.36 0.81
C GLY A 25 7.78 -14.44 0.48
N ARG A 26 7.56 -13.38 -0.31
CA ARG A 26 8.61 -12.39 -0.63
C ARG A 26 9.15 -11.67 0.61
N ARG A 27 8.30 -11.46 1.62
CA ARG A 27 8.72 -10.89 2.92
C ARG A 27 9.59 -11.86 3.73
N ILE A 28 9.20 -13.12 3.80
CA ILE A 28 10.01 -14.16 4.47
C ILE A 28 11.37 -14.26 3.76
N GLY A 29 11.38 -14.15 2.42
CA GLY A 29 12.60 -14.01 1.63
C GLY A 29 13.49 -12.83 2.08
N CYS A 30 12.93 -11.64 2.29
CA CYS A 30 13.69 -10.50 2.84
C CYS A 30 14.33 -10.81 4.20
N ILE A 31 13.59 -11.46 5.10
CA ILE A 31 14.08 -11.78 6.45
C ILE A 31 15.34 -12.65 6.36
N TRP A 32 15.29 -13.75 5.59
CA TRP A 32 16.41 -14.67 5.48
C TRP A 32 17.57 -14.12 4.65
N ALA A 33 17.29 -13.43 3.56
CA ALA A 33 18.33 -12.78 2.76
C ALA A 33 19.07 -11.70 3.57
N SER A 34 18.35 -10.95 4.42
CA SER A 34 18.96 -9.95 5.30
C SER A 34 19.86 -10.54 6.40
N ALA A 35 19.69 -11.82 6.72
CA ALA A 35 20.53 -12.55 7.65
C ALA A 35 21.76 -13.18 6.99
N GLY A 36 22.01 -12.87 5.71
CA GLY A 36 23.16 -13.36 4.95
C GLY A 36 23.01 -14.75 4.36
N PHE A 37 21.80 -15.33 4.38
CA PHE A 37 21.53 -16.60 3.71
C PHE A 37 21.18 -16.37 2.24
N ASP A 38 21.66 -17.26 1.37
CA ASP A 38 21.16 -17.32 0.00
C ASP A 38 19.71 -17.81 0.02
N VAL A 39 18.82 -17.07 -0.65
CA VAL A 39 17.38 -17.35 -0.70
C VAL A 39 16.99 -17.84 -2.08
N ARG A 40 16.28 -18.96 -2.12
CA ARG A 40 15.66 -19.49 -3.34
C ARG A 40 14.15 -19.27 -3.27
N LEU A 41 13.65 -18.34 -4.07
CA LEU A 41 12.22 -18.03 -4.13
C LEU A 41 11.58 -18.84 -5.25
N ARG A 42 10.62 -19.69 -4.91
CA ARG A 42 9.95 -20.56 -5.89
C ARG A 42 8.50 -20.16 -6.07
N ASP A 43 8.07 -19.99 -7.31
CA ASP A 43 6.65 -19.81 -7.65
C ASP A 43 6.39 -20.33 -9.08
N PRO A 44 5.29 -21.04 -9.37
CA PRO A 44 4.97 -21.44 -10.75
C PRO A 44 4.73 -20.25 -11.69
N SER A 45 4.29 -19.10 -11.19
CA SER A 45 4.03 -17.90 -12.01
C SER A 45 5.31 -17.10 -12.28
N PRO A 46 5.67 -16.83 -13.55
CA PRO A 46 6.81 -15.97 -13.89
C PRO A 46 6.70 -14.57 -13.29
N GLN A 47 5.53 -13.96 -13.35
CA GLN A 47 5.28 -12.62 -12.79
C GLN A 47 5.52 -12.60 -11.29
N GLN A 48 5.01 -13.60 -10.56
CA GLN A 48 5.19 -13.66 -9.11
C GLN A 48 6.66 -13.81 -8.73
N ARG A 49 7.45 -14.54 -9.52
CA ARG A 49 8.90 -14.64 -9.33
C ARG A 49 9.58 -13.30 -9.53
N GLU A 50 9.29 -12.59 -10.62
CA GLU A 50 9.86 -11.27 -10.91
C GLU A 50 9.50 -10.26 -9.81
N ASP A 51 8.22 -10.15 -9.45
CA ASP A 51 7.73 -9.26 -8.40
C ASP A 51 8.32 -9.60 -7.03
N GLY A 52 8.47 -10.89 -6.74
CA GLY A 52 9.06 -11.37 -5.51
C GLY A 52 10.55 -11.02 -5.40
N ILE A 53 11.32 -11.21 -6.47
CA ILE A 53 12.74 -10.83 -6.52
C ILE A 53 12.90 -9.32 -6.41
N ALA A 54 12.13 -8.55 -7.20
CA ALA A 54 12.16 -7.09 -7.15
C ALA A 54 11.84 -6.58 -5.74
N TYR A 55 10.79 -7.12 -5.10
CA TYR A 55 10.46 -6.78 -3.72
C TYR A 55 11.62 -7.08 -2.76
N ILE A 56 12.26 -8.26 -2.86
CA ILE A 56 13.36 -8.58 -1.96
C ILE A 56 14.53 -7.64 -2.20
N GLN A 57 14.93 -7.39 -3.45
CA GLN A 57 16.01 -6.48 -3.79
C GLN A 57 15.76 -5.05 -3.25
N ASP A 58 14.52 -4.57 -3.38
CA ASP A 58 14.13 -3.24 -2.93
C ASP A 58 14.10 -3.09 -1.40
N ASN A 59 13.80 -4.17 -0.67
CA ASN A 59 13.50 -4.10 0.76
C ASN A 59 14.58 -4.71 1.65
N VAL A 60 15.40 -5.65 1.16
CA VAL A 60 16.31 -6.45 1.99
C VAL A 60 17.30 -5.60 2.78
N ILE A 61 17.72 -4.44 2.27
CA ILE A 61 18.60 -3.50 2.98
C ILE A 61 17.94 -2.97 4.26
N LEU A 62 16.64 -2.69 4.26
CA LEU A 62 15.90 -2.24 5.45
C LEU A 62 15.84 -3.34 6.52
N TYR A 63 15.72 -4.60 6.09
CA TYR A 63 15.77 -5.74 7.02
C TYR A 63 17.21 -5.95 7.54
N ALA A 64 18.22 -5.77 6.68
CA ALA A 64 19.63 -5.95 7.03
C ALA A 64 20.13 -4.93 8.06
N GLN A 65 19.49 -3.75 8.15
CA GLN A 65 19.75 -2.80 9.23
C GLN A 65 19.49 -3.40 10.63
N LYS A 66 18.57 -4.36 10.75
CA LYS A 66 18.27 -5.05 12.02
C LYS A 66 19.24 -6.18 12.34
N THR A 67 19.83 -6.80 11.31
CA THR A 67 20.74 -7.95 11.45
C THR A 67 22.21 -7.54 11.50
N GLY A 68 22.57 -6.42 10.85
CA GLY A 68 23.95 -5.97 10.69
C GLY A 68 24.81 -6.86 9.77
N LYS A 69 24.20 -7.80 9.04
CA LYS A 69 24.89 -8.75 8.16
C LYS A 69 24.93 -8.28 6.70
N GLN A 70 25.87 -8.83 5.93
CA GLN A 70 25.83 -8.71 4.47
C GLN A 70 24.64 -9.50 3.92
N VAL A 71 24.00 -8.97 2.88
CA VAL A 71 22.82 -9.59 2.27
C VAL A 71 23.22 -10.80 1.44
N GLY A 72 22.51 -11.92 1.61
CA GLY A 72 22.69 -13.12 0.79
C GLY A 72 22.08 -13.00 -0.61
N ALA A 73 22.50 -13.85 -1.53
CA ALA A 73 21.99 -13.83 -2.90
C ALA A 73 20.54 -14.31 -2.96
N VAL A 74 19.76 -13.82 -3.94
CA VAL A 74 18.36 -14.21 -4.09
C VAL A 74 18.12 -14.65 -5.52
N HIS A 75 17.57 -15.85 -5.68
CA HIS A 75 17.37 -16.50 -6.97
C HIS A 75 15.94 -17.03 -7.09
N ALA A 76 15.34 -16.82 -8.26
CA ALA A 76 14.00 -17.31 -8.56
C ALA A 76 14.04 -18.68 -9.24
N PHE A 77 13.13 -19.56 -8.86
CA PHE A 77 12.99 -20.91 -9.41
C PHE A 77 11.55 -21.23 -9.79
N GLU A 78 11.36 -21.95 -10.88
CA GLU A 78 10.05 -22.48 -11.28
C GLU A 78 9.85 -23.91 -10.76
N SER A 79 10.86 -24.76 -11.00
CA SER A 79 10.91 -26.15 -10.54
C SER A 79 11.00 -26.21 -9.02
N LEU A 80 10.22 -27.12 -8.41
CA LEU A 80 10.33 -27.39 -6.98
C LEU A 80 11.65 -28.10 -6.66
N GLU A 81 12.05 -29.07 -7.48
CA GLU A 81 13.29 -29.86 -7.31
C GLU A 81 14.52 -28.95 -7.25
N ASP A 82 14.68 -28.05 -8.22
CA ASP A 82 15.82 -27.11 -8.26
C ASP A 82 15.80 -26.13 -7.10
N ALA A 83 14.60 -25.69 -6.69
CA ALA A 83 14.45 -24.73 -5.61
C ALA A 83 14.89 -25.31 -4.26
N VAL A 84 14.64 -26.60 -4.01
CA VAL A 84 14.90 -27.22 -2.70
C VAL A 84 16.20 -28.02 -2.64
N ALA A 85 16.82 -28.29 -3.81
CA ALA A 85 18.12 -28.93 -3.89
C ALA A 85 19.14 -28.24 -2.98
N SER A 86 19.85 -29.01 -2.16
CA SER A 86 20.86 -28.53 -1.20
C SER A 86 20.39 -27.50 -0.14
N CYS A 87 19.10 -27.20 -0.02
CA CYS A 87 18.60 -26.29 1.02
C CYS A 87 18.68 -26.92 2.40
N TRP A 88 18.92 -26.11 3.45
CA TRP A 88 18.85 -26.58 4.84
C TRP A 88 17.50 -26.24 5.51
N LEU A 89 16.76 -25.29 4.93
CA LEU A 89 15.43 -24.90 5.37
C LEU A 89 14.55 -24.63 4.15
N VAL A 90 13.33 -25.17 4.18
CA VAL A 90 12.26 -24.83 3.23
C VAL A 90 11.09 -24.26 4.03
N ILE A 91 10.54 -23.12 3.59
CA ILE A 91 9.33 -22.52 4.18
C ILE A 91 8.24 -22.47 3.11
N GLU A 92 7.19 -23.25 3.33
CA GLU A 92 5.99 -23.28 2.51
C GLU A 92 5.07 -22.09 2.83
N ALA A 93 4.77 -21.28 1.82
CA ALA A 93 3.86 -20.14 1.85
C ALA A 93 2.98 -20.11 0.57
N VAL A 94 2.53 -21.28 0.12
CA VAL A 94 1.63 -21.48 -1.03
C VAL A 94 0.16 -21.23 -0.61
N PRO A 95 -0.79 -21.14 -1.57
CA PRO A 95 -2.20 -20.88 -1.25
C PRO A 95 -2.79 -21.84 -0.21
N GLU A 96 -3.75 -21.33 0.57
CA GLU A 96 -4.32 -22.01 1.75
C GLU A 96 -5.34 -23.12 1.36
N LYS A 97 -4.86 -24.13 0.63
CA LYS A 97 -5.62 -25.31 0.18
C LYS A 97 -4.96 -26.57 0.72
N ILE A 98 -5.65 -27.32 1.58
CA ILE A 98 -5.05 -28.47 2.30
C ILE A 98 -4.44 -29.52 1.36
N GLN A 99 -5.15 -29.92 0.28
CA GLN A 99 -4.63 -30.92 -0.66
C GLN A 99 -3.33 -30.46 -1.33
N LEU A 100 -3.24 -29.17 -1.70
CA LEU A 100 -2.03 -28.60 -2.29
C LEU A 100 -0.85 -28.68 -1.30
N LYS A 101 -1.09 -28.43 -0.02
CA LYS A 101 -0.06 -28.52 1.03
C LYS A 101 0.37 -29.96 1.28
N ILE A 102 -0.57 -30.90 1.37
CA ILE A 102 -0.28 -32.35 1.46
C ILE A 102 0.60 -32.81 0.29
N ASP A 103 0.23 -32.42 -0.94
CA ASP A 103 0.99 -32.74 -2.14
C ASP A 103 2.40 -32.14 -2.08
N THR A 104 2.49 -30.85 -1.73
CA THR A 104 3.77 -30.13 -1.58
C THR A 104 4.68 -30.81 -0.54
N PHE A 105 4.17 -31.18 0.64
CA PHE A 105 4.99 -31.81 1.68
C PHE A 105 5.43 -33.23 1.31
N GLY A 106 4.63 -33.99 0.54
CA GLY A 106 5.06 -35.27 -0.03
C GLY A 106 6.20 -35.13 -1.04
N GLU A 107 6.13 -34.12 -1.91
CA GLU A 107 7.22 -33.80 -2.83
C GLU A 107 8.47 -33.32 -2.09
N LEU A 108 8.32 -32.46 -1.07
CA LEU A 108 9.42 -31.98 -0.25
C LEU A 108 10.14 -33.11 0.50
N ASP A 109 9.39 -34.08 1.00
CA ASP A 109 10.00 -35.22 1.68
C ASP A 109 10.92 -36.03 0.75
N SER A 110 10.53 -36.12 -0.53
CA SER A 110 11.27 -36.86 -1.56
C SER A 110 12.46 -36.08 -2.13
N LEU A 111 12.32 -34.76 -2.29
CA LEU A 111 13.27 -33.92 -3.03
C LEU A 111 14.27 -33.18 -2.14
N ALA A 112 13.87 -32.78 -0.93
CA ALA A 112 14.74 -32.01 -0.05
C ALA A 112 15.77 -32.91 0.67
N PRO A 113 17.00 -32.43 0.92
CA PRO A 113 18.01 -33.18 1.66
C PRO A 113 17.47 -33.72 2.99
N ALA A 114 17.87 -34.92 3.43
CA ALA A 114 17.28 -35.59 4.60
C ALA A 114 17.42 -34.79 5.92
N ASP A 115 18.41 -33.91 6.02
CA ASP A 115 18.65 -33.01 7.16
C ASP A 115 17.96 -31.64 7.01
N CYS A 116 17.28 -31.38 5.89
CA CYS A 116 16.56 -30.15 5.62
C CYS A 116 15.30 -30.04 6.48
N ILE A 117 15.12 -28.90 7.15
CA ILE A 117 13.91 -28.59 7.92
C ILE A 117 12.82 -28.13 6.96
N LEU A 118 11.62 -28.68 7.10
CA LEU A 118 10.47 -28.38 6.24
C LEU A 118 9.39 -27.68 7.07
N ALA A 119 9.19 -26.39 6.82
CA ALA A 119 8.30 -25.56 7.62
C ALA A 119 7.07 -25.09 6.82
N SER A 120 5.90 -25.00 7.45
CA SER A 120 4.72 -24.35 6.85
C SER A 120 4.40 -23.03 7.55
N ASN A 121 4.20 -21.97 6.77
CA ASN A 121 3.67 -20.68 7.23
C ASN A 121 2.13 -20.66 7.33
N SER A 122 1.45 -21.81 7.18
CA SER A 122 -0.01 -21.88 7.30
C SER A 122 -0.46 -21.37 8.68
N SER A 123 -1.46 -20.49 8.67
CA SER A 123 -2.10 -19.97 9.87
C SER A 123 -3.31 -20.81 10.29
N SER A 124 -3.83 -21.61 9.35
CA SER A 124 -5.10 -22.35 9.49
C SER A 124 -4.89 -23.85 9.72
N TYR A 125 -3.90 -24.46 9.06
CA TYR A 125 -3.64 -25.89 9.12
C TYR A 125 -2.40 -26.21 9.94
N LYS A 126 -2.53 -27.20 10.82
CA LYS A 126 -1.39 -27.78 11.56
C LYS A 126 -0.55 -28.59 10.59
N SER A 127 0.76 -28.60 10.75
CA SER A 127 1.62 -29.37 9.83
C SER A 127 1.41 -30.88 9.95
N SER A 128 0.83 -31.39 11.04
CA SER A 128 0.36 -32.80 11.14
C SER A 128 -0.70 -33.17 10.10
N GLU A 129 -1.50 -32.19 9.68
CA GLU A 129 -2.53 -32.37 8.64
C GLU A 129 -1.91 -32.46 7.23
N MET A 130 -0.60 -32.19 7.09
CA MET A 130 0.12 -32.19 5.82
C MET A 130 0.93 -33.47 5.60
N LEU A 131 0.89 -34.42 6.55
CA LEU A 131 1.79 -35.58 6.62
C LEU A 131 1.35 -36.81 5.82
N ASP A 132 0.18 -36.78 5.17
CA ASP A 132 -0.42 -37.94 4.50
C ASP A 132 0.49 -38.57 3.43
N LYS A 133 1.27 -37.73 2.73
CA LYS A 133 2.22 -38.16 1.69
C LYS A 133 3.68 -38.13 2.14
N VAL A 134 3.93 -37.90 3.43
CA VAL A 134 5.28 -37.81 4.02
C VAL A 134 5.67 -39.16 4.62
N SER A 135 6.87 -39.63 4.33
CA SER A 135 7.44 -40.86 4.90
C SER A 135 7.60 -40.73 6.42
N GLU A 136 7.61 -41.87 7.12
CA GLU A 136 7.77 -41.89 8.59
C GLU A 136 9.05 -41.17 9.06
N ALA A 137 10.15 -41.36 8.34
CA ALA A 137 11.42 -40.68 8.63
C ALA A 137 11.31 -39.14 8.42
N GLY A 138 10.61 -38.73 7.37
CA GLY A 138 10.40 -37.33 7.00
C GLY A 138 9.58 -36.51 7.99
N ARG A 139 8.71 -37.14 8.79
CA ARG A 139 7.86 -36.43 9.75
C ARG A 139 8.67 -35.72 10.85
N SER A 140 9.82 -36.26 11.21
CA SER A 140 10.66 -35.71 12.29
C SER A 140 11.25 -34.33 12.01
N ARG A 141 11.29 -33.89 10.74
CA ARG A 141 11.87 -32.60 10.33
C ARG A 141 10.84 -31.55 9.92
N ILE A 142 9.56 -31.80 10.16
CA ILE A 142 8.44 -30.92 9.80
C ILE A 142 7.95 -30.12 11.00
N LEU A 143 7.64 -28.84 10.80
CA LEU A 143 7.01 -27.97 11.80
C LEU A 143 6.16 -26.88 11.15
N ASN A 144 5.30 -26.22 11.93
CA ASN A 144 4.78 -24.91 11.52
C ASN A 144 5.79 -23.80 11.92
N MET A 145 5.94 -22.82 11.04
CA MET A 145 6.74 -21.61 11.23
C MET A 145 5.94 -20.40 10.74
N HIS A 146 5.13 -19.82 11.62
CA HIS A 146 4.11 -18.84 11.27
C HIS A 146 4.58 -17.39 11.48
N TYR A 147 4.58 -16.62 10.39
CA TYR A 147 4.94 -15.20 10.34
C TYR A 147 3.70 -14.30 10.25
N TYR A 148 3.78 -13.11 10.86
CA TYR A 148 2.64 -12.20 11.00
C TYR A 148 2.74 -10.94 10.13
N MET A 149 1.64 -10.50 9.54
CA MET A 149 1.53 -9.13 8.99
C MET A 149 1.26 -8.11 10.12
N PRO A 150 1.63 -6.82 9.97
CA PRO A 150 2.29 -6.16 8.84
C PRO A 150 3.83 -6.38 8.83
N PRO A 151 4.57 -5.90 7.80
CA PRO A 151 6.01 -6.18 7.64
C PRO A 151 6.90 -5.91 8.85
N GLN A 152 6.55 -4.92 9.66
CA GLN A 152 7.26 -4.52 10.88
C GLN A 152 7.16 -5.57 12.00
N CYS A 153 6.15 -6.44 11.97
CA CYS A 153 5.93 -7.47 12.98
C CYS A 153 6.94 -8.61 12.83
N MET A 154 8.08 -8.52 13.51
CA MET A 154 9.16 -9.51 13.43
C MET A 154 8.88 -10.80 14.24
N ILE A 155 7.64 -11.03 14.70
CA ILE A 155 7.27 -12.23 15.46
C ILE A 155 7.20 -13.43 14.52
N VAL A 156 7.74 -14.56 14.98
CA VAL A 156 7.51 -15.87 14.36
C VAL A 156 7.14 -16.90 15.42
N GLU A 157 6.14 -17.74 15.12
CA GLU A 157 5.76 -18.85 15.99
C GLU A 157 6.21 -20.18 15.40
N LEU A 158 6.91 -20.97 16.21
CA LEU A 158 7.31 -22.34 15.89
C LEU A 158 6.37 -23.30 16.62
N MET A 159 5.82 -24.29 15.93
CA MET A 159 4.94 -25.28 16.55
C MET A 159 5.25 -26.68 16.04
N THR A 160 5.33 -27.62 16.98
CA THR A 160 5.47 -29.05 16.66
C THR A 160 4.18 -29.61 16.09
N ASP A 161 4.30 -30.63 15.24
CA ASP A 161 3.18 -31.49 14.79
C ASP A 161 3.02 -32.77 15.63
N GLY A 162 3.77 -32.90 16.73
CA GLY A 162 3.83 -34.10 17.57
C GLY A 162 4.84 -35.15 17.09
N HIS A 163 5.34 -35.04 15.86
CA HIS A 163 6.42 -35.86 15.31
C HIS A 163 7.75 -35.09 15.20
N THR A 164 7.72 -33.76 15.13
CA THR A 164 8.89 -32.88 15.06
C THR A 164 9.93 -33.23 16.11
N GLU A 165 11.18 -33.40 15.70
CA GLU A 165 12.31 -33.64 16.59
C GLU A 165 12.51 -32.44 17.54
N GLU A 166 12.67 -32.71 18.83
CA GLU A 166 12.74 -31.66 19.86
C GLU A 166 13.97 -30.74 19.66
N SER A 167 15.06 -31.28 19.10
CA SER A 167 16.30 -30.53 18.85
C SER A 167 16.18 -29.47 17.75
N ILE A 168 15.14 -29.52 16.90
CA ILE A 168 14.88 -28.50 15.86
C ILE A 168 14.52 -27.16 16.50
N PHE A 169 13.79 -27.13 17.60
CA PHE A 169 13.35 -25.88 18.23
C PHE A 169 14.50 -25.00 18.73
N PRO A 170 15.44 -25.48 19.58
CA PRO A 170 16.58 -24.66 19.99
C PRO A 170 17.44 -24.25 18.79
N PHE A 171 17.61 -25.11 17.78
CA PHE A 171 18.31 -24.74 16.56
C PHE A 171 17.59 -23.59 15.81
N MET A 172 16.30 -23.74 15.54
CA MET A 172 15.51 -22.75 14.81
C MET A 172 15.33 -21.45 15.57
N ILE A 173 15.22 -21.46 16.91
CA ILE A 173 15.20 -20.24 17.72
C ILE A 173 16.44 -19.40 17.45
N GLU A 174 17.63 -20.00 17.44
CA GLU A 174 18.87 -19.28 17.18
C GLU A 174 18.93 -18.79 15.72
N ARG A 175 18.54 -19.62 14.73
CA ARG A 175 18.48 -19.20 13.32
C ARG A 175 17.49 -18.05 13.09
N CYS A 176 16.34 -18.08 13.74
CA CYS A 176 15.33 -17.02 13.68
C CYS A 176 15.89 -15.68 14.16
N LYS A 177 16.65 -15.69 15.26
CA LYS A 177 17.29 -14.48 15.80
C LYS A 177 18.32 -13.88 14.85
N GLU A 178 18.97 -14.69 14.03
CA GLU A 178 19.87 -14.18 12.98
C GLU A 178 19.14 -13.33 11.93
N GLY A 179 17.86 -13.66 11.65
CA GLY A 179 16.93 -12.84 10.86
C GLY A 179 16.29 -11.67 11.61
N ALA A 180 16.80 -11.34 12.81
CA ALA A 180 16.23 -10.35 13.73
C ALA A 180 14.73 -10.59 14.03
N THR A 181 14.27 -11.83 13.91
CA THR A 181 12.92 -12.22 14.32
C THR A 181 12.85 -12.52 15.81
N LEU A 182 11.64 -12.51 16.36
CA LEU A 182 11.32 -12.81 17.74
C LEU A 182 10.58 -14.16 17.78
N PRO A 183 11.30 -15.29 17.93
CA PRO A 183 10.70 -16.62 17.90
C PRO A 183 10.01 -16.99 19.21
N TYR A 184 8.82 -17.59 19.10
CA TYR A 184 8.07 -18.16 20.22
C TYR A 184 7.64 -19.58 19.90
N VAL A 185 7.71 -20.49 20.90
CA VAL A 185 7.48 -21.93 20.66
C VAL A 185 6.18 -22.40 21.29
N ALA A 186 5.26 -22.87 20.45
CA ALA A 186 4.14 -23.71 20.84
C ALA A 186 4.63 -25.15 20.96
N ARG A 187 4.86 -25.58 22.22
CA ARG A 187 5.45 -26.90 22.55
C ARG A 187 4.53 -28.09 22.26
N LYS A 188 3.31 -27.82 21.84
CA LYS A 188 2.29 -28.79 21.44
C LYS A 188 1.50 -28.18 20.31
N GLU A 189 0.86 -29.05 19.53
CA GLU A 189 -0.13 -28.62 18.57
C GLU A 189 -1.21 -27.77 19.23
N SER A 190 -1.52 -26.65 18.59
CA SER A 190 -2.48 -25.69 19.09
C SER A 190 -3.13 -24.97 17.92
N THR A 191 -4.44 -25.10 17.81
CA THR A 191 -5.23 -24.29 16.87
C THR A 191 -5.14 -22.83 17.27
N GLY A 192 -4.63 -22.01 16.35
CA GLY A 192 -4.28 -20.62 16.61
C GLY A 192 -2.95 -20.42 17.35
N PHE A 193 -2.05 -21.40 17.34
CA PHE A 193 -0.70 -21.28 17.92
C PHE A 193 -0.74 -20.80 19.38
N ILE A 194 0.09 -19.81 19.74
CA ILE A 194 0.08 -19.15 21.05
C ILE A 194 -0.77 -17.89 20.96
N PHE A 195 -0.43 -16.98 20.05
CA PHE A 195 -1.05 -15.65 20.00
C PHE A 195 -2.52 -15.71 19.59
N ASN A 196 -2.86 -16.36 18.47
CA ASN A 196 -4.26 -16.41 18.02
C ASN A 196 -5.14 -17.19 19.02
N ARG A 197 -4.58 -18.15 19.77
CA ARG A 197 -5.27 -18.84 20.87
C ARG A 197 -5.53 -17.93 22.07
N LEU A 198 -4.53 -17.14 22.49
CA LEU A 198 -4.71 -16.13 23.54
C LEU A 198 -5.74 -15.09 23.10
N TRP A 199 -5.61 -14.60 21.87
CA TRP A 199 -6.54 -13.67 21.27
C TRP A 199 -7.97 -14.23 21.22
N ALA A 200 -8.16 -15.49 20.84
CA ALA A 200 -9.46 -16.15 20.88
C ALA A 200 -10.07 -16.19 22.29
N ALA A 201 -9.27 -16.30 23.36
CA ALA A 201 -9.76 -16.23 24.72
C ALA A 201 -10.18 -14.80 25.11
N VAL A 202 -9.34 -13.80 24.83
CA VAL A 202 -9.66 -12.38 25.06
C VAL A 202 -10.94 -12.01 24.32
N LYS A 203 -11.00 -12.31 23.03
CA LYS A 203 -12.14 -12.07 22.15
C LYS A 203 -13.43 -12.72 22.66
N ARG A 204 -13.39 -14.01 23.02
CA ARG A 204 -14.55 -14.73 23.56
C ARG A 204 -15.06 -14.12 24.85
N GLU A 205 -14.17 -13.73 25.76
CA GLU A 205 -14.57 -13.12 27.02
C GLU A 205 -15.12 -11.71 26.81
N THR A 206 -14.51 -10.91 25.93
CA THR A 206 -15.05 -9.62 25.51
C THR A 206 -16.47 -9.76 24.97
N LEU A 207 -16.72 -10.72 24.07
CA LEU A 207 -18.07 -10.97 23.56
C LEU A 207 -19.04 -11.44 24.65
N THR A 208 -18.56 -12.22 25.62
CA THR A 208 -19.38 -12.68 26.76
C THR A 208 -19.82 -11.53 27.65
N ILE A 209 -18.91 -10.61 27.98
CA ILE A 209 -19.21 -9.37 28.73
C ILE A 209 -20.28 -8.54 28.01
N LEU A 210 -20.15 -8.40 26.69
CA LEU A 210 -21.11 -7.68 25.85
C LEU A 210 -22.47 -8.40 25.82
N ALA A 211 -22.48 -9.71 25.61
CA ALA A 211 -23.70 -10.53 25.53
C ALA A 211 -24.48 -10.59 26.84
N GLU A 212 -23.80 -10.46 27.98
CA GLU A 212 -24.43 -10.35 29.30
C GLU A 212 -24.87 -8.93 29.66
N GLY A 213 -24.55 -7.93 28.82
CA GLY A 213 -24.87 -6.53 29.05
C GLY A 213 -24.10 -5.91 30.22
N VAL A 214 -22.94 -6.45 30.57
CA VAL A 214 -22.12 -5.96 31.70
C VAL A 214 -21.50 -4.60 31.41
N SER A 215 -21.12 -4.33 30.15
CA SER A 215 -20.54 -3.05 29.70
C SER A 215 -20.67 -2.92 28.17
N VAL A 216 -20.17 -1.82 27.61
CA VAL A 216 -20.20 -1.48 26.18
C VAL A 216 -18.78 -1.46 25.56
N PRO A 217 -18.63 -1.59 24.23
CA PRO A 217 -17.34 -1.66 23.57
C PRO A 217 -16.38 -0.50 23.90
N GLU A 218 -16.89 0.73 24.00
CA GLU A 218 -16.12 1.94 24.32
C GLU A 218 -15.43 1.85 25.69
N GLU A 219 -16.16 1.34 26.69
CA GLU A 219 -15.66 1.22 28.06
C GLU A 219 -14.64 0.09 28.17
N ILE A 220 -14.88 -1.05 27.52
CA ILE A 220 -13.96 -2.19 27.52
C ILE A 220 -12.61 -1.80 26.92
N ASP A 221 -12.61 -1.15 25.75
CA ASP A 221 -11.37 -0.73 25.09
C ASP A 221 -10.67 0.42 25.83
N SER A 222 -11.43 1.35 26.43
CA SER A 222 -10.87 2.41 27.28
C SER A 222 -10.18 1.81 28.51
N LEU A 223 -10.83 0.87 29.19
CA LEU A 223 -10.26 0.17 30.35
C LEU A 223 -9.00 -0.61 29.96
N TRP A 224 -9.05 -1.37 28.85
CA TRP A 224 -7.88 -2.08 28.32
C TRP A 224 -6.70 -1.14 28.06
N THR A 225 -6.98 0.02 27.45
CA THR A 225 -5.98 1.05 27.14
C THR A 225 -5.33 1.63 28.40
N GLN A 226 -6.13 1.95 29.42
CA GLN A 226 -5.61 2.52 30.68
C GLN A 226 -4.79 1.50 31.49
N MET A 227 -5.15 0.21 31.43
CA MET A 227 -4.51 -0.83 32.23
C MET A 227 -3.28 -1.46 31.57
N PHE A 228 -3.29 -1.67 30.25
CA PHE A 228 -2.30 -2.50 29.57
C PHE A 228 -1.48 -1.75 28.52
N VAL A 229 -2.14 -1.18 27.49
CA VAL A 229 -1.43 -0.69 26.31
C VAL A 229 -1.97 0.67 25.87
N LYS A 230 -1.22 1.74 26.13
CA LYS A 230 -1.50 3.07 25.55
C LYS A 230 -1.10 3.09 24.08
N GLY A 231 -2.06 3.42 23.20
CA GLY A 231 -1.81 3.59 21.76
C GLY A 231 -1.61 2.29 20.96
N GLY A 232 -1.95 1.14 21.55
CA GLY A 232 -1.94 -0.17 20.87
C GLY A 232 -3.34 -0.65 20.47
N SER A 233 -3.40 -1.80 19.82
CA SER A 233 -4.65 -2.45 19.41
C SER A 233 -5.52 -2.81 20.62
N THR A 234 -6.82 -2.52 20.52
CA THR A 234 -7.81 -2.77 21.58
C THR A 234 -8.81 -3.86 21.18
N PRO A 235 -9.39 -4.63 22.13
CA PRO A 235 -10.16 -5.82 21.81
C PRO A 235 -11.36 -5.60 20.87
N CYS A 236 -12.22 -4.63 21.17
CA CYS A 236 -13.42 -4.38 20.37
C CYS A 236 -13.08 -3.78 19.01
N ARG A 237 -12.18 -2.78 18.95
CA ARG A 237 -11.76 -2.20 17.66
C ARG A 237 -11.07 -3.21 16.77
N THR A 238 -10.23 -4.09 17.34
CA THR A 238 -9.57 -5.14 16.56
C THR A 238 -10.59 -6.10 15.95
N MET A 239 -11.68 -6.44 16.67
CA MET A 239 -12.77 -7.24 16.09
C MET A 239 -13.49 -6.52 14.95
N ASP A 240 -13.75 -5.22 15.09
CA ASP A 240 -14.37 -4.43 14.03
C ASP A 240 -13.44 -4.28 12.80
N ASP A 241 -12.13 -4.10 13.00
CA ASP A 241 -11.13 -3.98 11.93
C ASP A 241 -10.95 -5.30 11.16
N VAL A 242 -11.03 -6.44 11.85
CA VAL A 242 -11.06 -7.76 11.22
C VAL A 242 -12.39 -8.01 10.49
N GLY A 243 -13.48 -7.53 11.07
CA GLY A 243 -14.84 -7.70 10.60
C GLY A 243 -15.59 -8.81 11.34
N LEU A 244 -16.82 -8.52 11.78
CA LEU A 244 -17.56 -9.36 12.73
C LEU A 244 -18.02 -10.70 12.16
N ASP A 245 -18.31 -10.76 10.87
CA ASP A 245 -18.53 -12.01 10.12
C ASP A 245 -17.28 -12.90 10.08
N THR A 246 -16.11 -12.33 9.81
CA THR A 246 -14.84 -13.06 9.85
C THR A 246 -14.52 -13.52 11.27
N VAL A 247 -14.78 -12.67 12.27
CA VAL A 247 -14.67 -13.02 13.69
C VAL A 247 -15.60 -14.18 14.05
N ALA A 248 -16.87 -14.14 13.63
CA ALA A 248 -17.84 -15.19 13.90
C ALA A 248 -17.49 -16.51 13.18
N PHE A 249 -17.01 -16.46 11.94
CA PHE A 249 -16.53 -17.63 11.22
C PHE A 249 -15.38 -18.32 11.97
N ILE A 250 -14.36 -17.56 12.37
CA ILE A 250 -13.23 -18.08 13.13
C ILE A 250 -13.68 -18.61 14.50
N GLU A 251 -14.57 -17.90 15.19
CA GLU A 251 -15.07 -18.32 16.50
C GLU A 251 -15.95 -19.58 16.42
N SER A 252 -16.71 -19.75 15.34
CA SER A 252 -17.51 -20.96 15.11
C SER A 252 -16.64 -22.21 15.08
N HIS A 253 -15.50 -22.13 14.40
CA HIS A 253 -14.52 -23.21 14.38
C HIS A 253 -13.99 -23.52 15.78
N TYR A 254 -13.63 -22.50 16.57
CA TYR A 254 -13.16 -22.72 17.95
C TYR A 254 -14.25 -23.27 18.88
N VAL A 255 -15.50 -22.87 18.68
CA VAL A 255 -16.65 -23.36 19.45
C VAL A 255 -16.84 -24.86 19.21
N GLU A 256 -16.85 -25.29 17.96
CA GLU A 256 -16.98 -26.69 17.57
C GLU A 256 -15.80 -27.51 18.07
N GLU A 257 -14.57 -27.07 17.79
CA GLU A 257 -13.36 -27.81 18.15
C GLU A 257 -13.23 -28.00 19.68
N ARG A 258 -13.65 -27.01 20.46
CA ARG A 258 -13.45 -26.99 21.93
C ARG A 258 -14.70 -27.37 22.72
N GLY A 259 -15.81 -27.70 22.06
CA GLY A 259 -17.08 -28.01 22.70
C GLY A 259 -17.61 -26.85 23.56
N LEU A 260 -17.38 -25.61 23.13
CA LEU A 260 -17.86 -24.41 23.83
C LEU A 260 -19.32 -24.12 23.45
N SER A 261 -19.97 -23.20 24.18
CA SER A 261 -21.30 -22.73 23.78
C SER A 261 -21.17 -21.55 22.81
N PRO A 262 -21.86 -21.57 21.64
CA PRO A 262 -21.89 -20.42 20.72
C PRO A 262 -22.78 -19.27 21.22
N LYS A 263 -23.63 -19.53 22.23
CA LYS A 263 -24.75 -18.67 22.63
C LYS A 263 -24.37 -17.21 22.90
N LYS A 264 -23.20 -16.99 23.51
CA LYS A 264 -22.73 -15.65 23.92
C LYS A 264 -21.65 -15.08 22.99
N THR A 265 -21.31 -15.80 21.92
CA THR A 265 -20.26 -15.39 20.99
C THR A 265 -20.79 -15.37 19.57
N VAL A 266 -20.81 -16.52 18.89
CA VAL A 266 -21.26 -16.65 17.51
C VAL A 266 -22.73 -16.28 17.38
N ASP A 267 -23.61 -16.88 18.20
CA ASP A 267 -25.05 -16.63 18.11
C ASP A 267 -25.38 -15.18 18.49
N TYR A 268 -24.63 -14.61 19.45
CA TYR A 268 -24.76 -13.22 19.85
C TYR A 268 -24.37 -12.28 18.71
N LEU A 269 -23.18 -12.47 18.11
CA LEU A 269 -22.76 -11.69 16.95
C LEU A 269 -23.74 -11.84 15.79
N GLN A 270 -24.22 -13.05 15.53
CA GLN A 270 -25.19 -13.31 14.47
C GLN A 270 -26.49 -12.55 14.72
N ALA A 271 -27.07 -12.69 15.91
CA ALA A 271 -28.38 -12.16 16.24
C ALA A 271 -28.40 -10.63 16.38
N PHE A 272 -27.34 -10.01 16.91
CA PHE A 272 -27.35 -8.60 17.28
C PHE A 272 -26.51 -7.68 16.36
N TYR A 273 -25.71 -8.27 15.46
CA TYR A 273 -24.84 -7.52 14.56
C TYR A 273 -24.91 -8.03 13.11
N ILE A 274 -24.53 -9.28 12.85
CA ILE A 274 -24.31 -9.77 11.47
C ILE A 274 -25.62 -9.89 10.69
N ASN A 275 -26.71 -10.37 11.29
CA ASN A 275 -28.03 -10.44 10.63
C ASN A 275 -28.55 -9.04 10.22
N ASP A 276 -28.14 -8.01 10.96
CA ASP A 276 -28.48 -6.62 10.70
C ASP A 276 -27.44 -5.92 9.79
N GLY A 277 -26.48 -6.68 9.25
CA GLY A 277 -25.42 -6.18 8.37
C GLY A 277 -24.33 -5.38 9.07
N LYS A 278 -24.24 -5.39 10.41
CA LYS A 278 -23.17 -4.74 11.18
C LYS A 278 -21.94 -5.65 11.21
N LEU A 279 -21.01 -5.42 10.30
CA LEU A 279 -19.83 -6.28 10.10
C LEU A 279 -18.52 -5.65 10.59
N GLY A 280 -18.55 -4.60 11.40
CA GLY A 280 -17.35 -3.87 11.84
C GLY A 280 -16.96 -2.74 10.89
N THR A 281 -15.67 -2.41 10.84
CA THR A 281 -15.09 -1.28 10.08
C THR A 281 -15.41 -1.37 8.58
N LYS A 282 -15.57 -2.58 8.03
CA LYS A 282 -15.94 -2.78 6.63
C LYS A 282 -17.44 -2.60 6.33
N SER A 283 -18.29 -2.44 7.35
CA SER A 283 -19.73 -2.21 7.17
C SER A 283 -20.13 -0.77 7.46
N SER A 284 -20.97 -0.22 6.56
CA SER A 284 -21.63 1.07 6.74
C SER A 284 -22.61 1.11 7.93
N GLN A 285 -23.01 -0.05 8.45
CA GLN A 285 -23.83 -0.17 9.67
C GLN A 285 -22.97 -0.32 10.94
N GLY A 286 -21.63 -0.25 10.80
CA GLY A 286 -20.67 -0.41 11.88
C GLY A 286 -20.54 -1.85 12.34
N GLY A 287 -20.19 -2.02 13.60
CA GLY A 287 -20.05 -3.32 14.26
C GLY A 287 -20.32 -3.17 15.75
N LEU A 288 -19.34 -3.57 16.56
CA LEU A 288 -19.38 -3.38 18.00
C LEU A 288 -19.45 -1.90 18.32
N TYR A 289 -18.61 -1.11 17.67
CA TYR A 289 -18.81 0.33 17.66
C TYR A 289 -19.97 0.67 16.73
N PRO A 290 -20.75 1.72 17.04
CA PRO A 290 -21.66 2.28 16.05
C PRO A 290 -20.88 2.53 14.75
N PRO A 291 -21.54 2.49 13.58
CA PRO A 291 -20.92 2.96 12.35
C PRO A 291 -20.30 4.29 12.71
N GLN A 292 -19.00 4.45 12.43
CA GLN A 292 -18.31 5.67 12.81
C GLN A 292 -19.22 6.81 12.42
N VAL A 293 -19.72 7.51 13.44
CA VAL A 293 -20.63 8.62 13.25
C VAL A 293 -19.78 9.64 12.51
N ARG A 294 -19.91 9.63 11.18
CA ARG A 294 -19.96 10.86 10.41
C ARG A 294 -20.97 11.68 11.18
N GLU A 295 -20.51 12.73 11.84
CA GLU A 295 -21.43 13.63 12.53
C GLU A 295 -22.57 13.98 11.56
N GLU A 296 -23.78 13.49 11.84
CA GLU A 296 -24.97 14.18 11.39
C GLU A 296 -25.06 15.43 12.25
N ASN A 297 -24.37 16.49 11.82
CA ASN A 297 -24.58 17.83 12.33
C ASN A 297 -24.81 18.75 11.14
N HIS A 298 -26.09 19.10 10.98
CA HIS A 298 -26.62 20.10 10.08
C HIS A 298 -26.49 19.77 8.59
N ALA A 299 -27.48 20.23 7.82
CA ALA A 299 -27.41 20.21 6.37
C ALA A 299 -26.23 21.07 5.88
N SER A 300 -25.04 20.49 5.83
CA SER A 300 -23.91 20.96 5.03
C SER A 300 -23.51 19.82 4.10
N LYS A 301 -23.49 20.11 2.81
CA LYS A 301 -23.16 19.18 1.72
C LYS A 301 -21.78 18.55 1.97
N GLU A 302 -21.71 17.27 2.38
CA GLU A 302 -20.43 16.56 2.29
C GLU A 302 -19.98 16.54 0.81
N PRO A 303 -18.70 16.84 0.54
CA PRO A 303 -18.19 16.93 -0.83
C PRO A 303 -18.29 15.57 -1.53
N ARG A 304 -18.61 15.60 -2.83
CA ARG A 304 -18.49 14.41 -3.68
C ARG A 304 -17.10 14.40 -4.27
N LEU A 305 -16.45 13.24 -4.25
CA LEU A 305 -15.10 13.06 -4.77
C LEU A 305 -15.17 12.45 -6.16
N VAL A 306 -14.24 12.84 -7.02
CA VAL A 306 -14.01 12.18 -8.31
C VAL A 306 -12.57 11.71 -8.33
N VAL A 307 -12.37 10.42 -8.60
CA VAL A 307 -11.04 9.82 -8.62
C VAL A 307 -10.75 9.14 -9.95
N LEU A 308 -9.47 9.04 -10.26
CA LEU A 308 -8.98 8.30 -11.41
C LEU A 308 -8.45 6.95 -10.96
N ASP A 309 -9.05 5.87 -11.46
CA ASP A 309 -8.48 4.53 -11.38
C ASP A 309 -7.67 4.27 -12.65
N ILE A 310 -6.38 4.02 -12.49
CA ILE A 310 -5.46 3.79 -13.61
C ILE A 310 -5.73 2.45 -14.33
N GLY A 311 -6.41 1.51 -13.66
CA GLY A 311 -6.82 0.22 -14.23
C GLY A 311 -5.76 -0.88 -14.23
N LEU A 312 -4.55 -0.61 -13.71
CA LEU A 312 -3.44 -1.57 -13.66
C LEU A 312 -3.61 -2.68 -12.62
N SER A 313 -4.45 -2.46 -11.60
CA SER A 313 -4.76 -3.47 -10.57
C SER A 313 -6.02 -4.29 -10.89
N SER A 314 -6.67 -4.03 -12.04
CA SER A 314 -7.90 -4.73 -12.41
C SER A 314 -7.66 -6.22 -12.69
N ALA A 315 -8.71 -7.04 -12.60
CA ALA A 315 -8.61 -8.49 -12.82
C ALA A 315 -8.05 -8.88 -14.20
N THR A 316 -8.26 -8.02 -15.21
CA THR A 316 -7.68 -8.12 -16.55
C THR A 316 -7.05 -6.78 -16.92
N PRO A 317 -5.82 -6.51 -16.46
CA PRO A 317 -5.20 -5.21 -16.62
C PRO A 317 -4.86 -4.95 -18.08
N SER A 318 -5.06 -3.70 -18.52
CA SER A 318 -4.66 -3.22 -19.83
C SER A 318 -4.32 -1.74 -19.76
N MET A 319 -3.57 -1.26 -20.76
CA MET A 319 -3.23 0.17 -20.88
C MET A 319 -4.45 1.07 -21.05
N THR A 320 -5.62 0.51 -21.37
CA THR A 320 -6.88 1.25 -21.54
C THR A 320 -7.95 0.86 -20.53
N SER A 321 -7.62 0.11 -19.48
CA SER A 321 -8.59 -0.31 -18.46
C SER A 321 -8.94 0.79 -17.45
N GLY A 322 -8.39 2.00 -17.60
CA GLY A 322 -8.60 3.10 -16.66
C GLY A 322 -10.05 3.61 -16.65
N SER A 323 -10.44 4.21 -15.52
CA SER A 323 -11.78 4.75 -15.35
C SER A 323 -11.80 5.97 -14.43
N ILE A 324 -12.87 6.75 -14.54
CA ILE A 324 -13.15 7.93 -13.72
C ILE A 324 -14.37 7.58 -12.87
N LEU A 325 -14.21 7.64 -11.56
CA LEU A 325 -15.23 7.22 -10.61
C LEU A 325 -15.70 8.41 -9.80
N GLU A 326 -17.01 8.52 -9.60
CA GLU A 326 -17.57 9.37 -8.57
C GLU A 326 -17.73 8.55 -7.29
N ILE A 327 -17.17 9.04 -6.20
CA ILE A 327 -17.14 8.41 -4.90
C ILE A 327 -17.65 9.44 -3.89
N SER A 328 -18.54 9.05 -3.00
CA SER A 328 -18.94 9.94 -1.90
C SER A 328 -17.76 10.16 -0.94
N ALA A 329 -17.78 11.24 -0.15
CA ALA A 329 -16.85 11.41 0.97
C ALA A 329 -16.88 10.23 1.98
N ASN A 330 -17.83 9.29 1.83
CA ASN A 330 -17.88 8.03 2.54
C ASN A 330 -17.16 6.83 1.95
N GLY A 331 -16.48 7.01 0.82
CA GLY A 331 -15.80 5.94 0.14
C GLY A 331 -16.72 5.01 -0.66
N GLN A 332 -18.03 5.22 -0.69
CA GLN A 332 -18.88 4.43 -1.57
C GLN A 332 -18.76 4.94 -3.01
N ILE A 333 -18.46 4.02 -3.94
CA ILE A 333 -18.56 4.31 -5.36
C ILE A 333 -20.04 4.58 -5.68
N GLN A 334 -20.31 5.80 -6.15
CA GLN A 334 -21.64 6.23 -6.55
C GLN A 334 -21.92 5.83 -8.00
N GLN A 335 -20.95 6.10 -8.89
CA GLN A 335 -21.05 5.74 -10.30
C GLN A 335 -19.68 5.78 -11.00
N THR A 336 -19.56 5.03 -12.08
CA THR A 336 -18.47 5.21 -13.06
C THR A 336 -18.88 6.27 -14.07
N LEU A 337 -18.15 7.38 -14.13
CA LEU A 337 -18.43 8.49 -15.05
C LEU A 337 -17.95 8.19 -16.47
N VAL A 338 -16.73 7.65 -16.59
CA VAL A 338 -16.07 7.35 -17.87
C VAL A 338 -15.22 6.10 -17.71
N GLU A 339 -15.28 5.20 -18.67
CA GLU A 339 -14.47 3.97 -18.73
C GLU A 339 -13.48 4.01 -19.90
N LYS A 340 -12.63 2.99 -19.99
CA LYS A 340 -11.74 2.72 -21.13
C LYS A 340 -10.69 3.81 -21.36
N GLN A 341 -10.17 4.38 -20.28
CA GLN A 341 -9.19 5.46 -20.30
C GLN A 341 -7.75 4.93 -20.38
N ALA A 342 -6.92 5.62 -21.15
CA ALA A 342 -5.55 5.23 -21.43
C ALA A 342 -4.59 5.69 -20.32
N LEU A 343 -4.55 4.92 -19.22
CA LEU A 343 -3.81 5.21 -17.99
C LEU A 343 -4.03 6.67 -17.50
N PRO A 344 -5.22 7.00 -16.98
CA PRO A 344 -5.50 8.34 -16.48
C PRO A 344 -4.64 8.67 -15.26
N ASP A 345 -4.12 9.91 -15.18
CA ASP A 345 -3.18 10.32 -14.11
C ASP A 345 -3.63 11.57 -13.33
N GLY A 346 -3.85 12.69 -14.03
CA GLY A 346 -4.25 13.95 -13.41
C GLY A 346 -5.67 14.37 -13.70
N ILE A 347 -6.33 15.00 -12.73
CA ILE A 347 -7.72 15.44 -12.82
C ILE A 347 -7.93 16.80 -12.15
N ALA A 348 -8.78 17.62 -12.73
CA ALA A 348 -9.30 18.82 -12.08
C ALA A 348 -10.73 19.11 -12.53
N ILE A 349 -11.46 19.85 -11.69
CA ILE A 349 -12.85 20.22 -11.93
C ILE A 349 -12.95 21.73 -11.89
N ASP A 350 -13.58 22.31 -12.90
CA ASP A 350 -13.90 23.74 -12.90
C ASP A 350 -15.08 24.00 -11.94
N PRO A 351 -14.88 24.72 -10.82
CA PRO A 351 -15.94 24.94 -9.82
C PRO A 351 -17.12 25.76 -10.35
N LYS A 352 -16.95 26.49 -11.46
CA LYS A 352 -18.02 27.30 -12.04
C LYS A 352 -19.03 26.48 -12.84
N THR A 353 -18.55 25.49 -13.59
CA THR A 353 -19.38 24.71 -14.53
C THR A 353 -19.57 23.25 -14.09
N GLY A 354 -18.72 22.76 -13.19
CA GLY A 354 -18.58 21.34 -12.86
C GLY A 354 -17.92 20.53 -13.97
N ARG A 355 -17.40 21.17 -15.03
CA ARG A 355 -16.71 20.48 -16.12
C ARG A 355 -15.42 19.86 -15.60
N LEU A 356 -15.27 18.57 -15.84
CA LEU A 356 -14.11 17.79 -15.44
C LEU A 356 -13.08 17.78 -16.57
N PHE A 357 -11.81 17.78 -16.21
CA PHE A 357 -10.68 17.63 -17.13
C PHE A 357 -9.72 16.59 -16.57
N TRP A 358 -9.18 15.73 -17.43
CA TRP A 358 -8.16 14.78 -17.01
C TRP A 358 -7.13 14.51 -18.11
N THR A 359 -5.98 14.00 -17.70
CA THR A 359 -4.91 13.55 -18.58
C THR A 359 -4.95 12.03 -18.73
N ASN A 360 -4.66 11.56 -19.94
CA ASN A 360 -4.39 10.17 -20.26
C ASN A 360 -2.92 10.07 -20.71
N MET A 361 -2.12 9.28 -20.00
CA MET A 361 -0.69 9.17 -20.26
C MET A 361 -0.37 8.57 -21.62
N GLY A 362 -1.24 7.69 -22.13
CA GLY A 362 -0.88 6.87 -23.28
C GLY A 362 0.24 5.88 -22.94
N ILE A 363 1.16 5.67 -23.88
CA ILE A 363 2.34 4.81 -23.71
C ILE A 363 3.51 5.73 -23.39
N PRO A 364 4.12 5.64 -22.20
CA PRO A 364 5.23 6.50 -21.83
C PRO A 364 6.38 6.46 -22.85
N GLY A 365 6.81 7.64 -23.30
CA GLY A 365 7.85 7.79 -24.32
C GLY A 365 7.31 7.98 -25.74
N GLU A 366 6.06 7.59 -26.00
CA GLU A 366 5.38 7.83 -27.27
C GLU A 366 4.57 9.14 -27.23
N GLU A 367 4.49 9.85 -28.34
CA GLU A 367 3.67 11.07 -28.47
C GLU A 367 2.17 10.74 -28.62
N ASN A 368 1.61 9.94 -27.72
CA ASN A 368 0.21 9.49 -27.80
C ASN A 368 -0.64 9.84 -26.57
N GLY A 369 -0.10 10.60 -25.62
CA GLY A 369 -0.85 11.18 -24.52
C GLY A 369 -1.94 12.16 -24.98
N SER A 370 -2.94 12.36 -24.13
CA SER A 370 -4.08 13.23 -24.43
C SER A 370 -4.65 13.92 -23.19
N VAL A 371 -5.42 14.98 -23.41
CA VAL A 371 -6.22 15.64 -22.38
C VAL A 371 -7.67 15.60 -22.82
N LEU A 372 -8.55 15.18 -21.92
CA LEU A 372 -9.99 15.07 -22.19
C LEU A 372 -10.77 15.88 -21.16
N SER A 373 -12.04 16.10 -21.47
CA SER A 373 -12.97 16.72 -20.56
C SER A 373 -14.31 16.01 -20.57
N TYR A 374 -15.06 16.13 -19.48
CA TYR A 374 -16.40 15.60 -19.33
C TYR A 374 -17.32 16.71 -18.84
N ASN A 375 -18.40 16.93 -19.58
CA ASN A 375 -19.44 17.87 -19.20
C ASN A 375 -20.55 17.10 -18.44
N PRO A 376 -20.76 17.36 -17.15
CA PRO A 376 -21.74 16.61 -16.36
C PRO A 376 -23.20 16.87 -16.76
N GLN A 377 -23.50 18.00 -17.41
CA GLN A 377 -24.84 18.31 -17.88
C GLN A 377 -25.20 17.56 -19.16
N THR A 378 -24.27 17.46 -20.12
CA THR A 378 -24.48 16.75 -21.39
C THR A 378 -24.06 15.28 -21.34
N LYS A 379 -23.27 14.91 -20.32
CA LYS A 379 -22.58 13.62 -20.17
C LYS A 379 -21.65 13.28 -21.35
N LEU A 380 -21.18 14.29 -22.08
CA LEU A 380 -20.28 14.11 -23.23
C LEU A 380 -18.83 14.22 -22.80
N VAL A 381 -18.02 13.32 -23.36
CA VAL A 381 -16.56 13.36 -23.31
C VAL A 381 -16.04 14.07 -24.55
N GLU A 382 -15.20 15.08 -24.37
CA GLU A 382 -14.57 15.85 -25.45
C GLU A 382 -13.05 15.78 -25.33
N THR A 383 -12.37 15.52 -26.45
CA THR A 383 -10.92 15.60 -26.53
C THR A 383 -10.48 17.05 -26.57
N ILE A 384 -9.71 17.48 -25.58
CA ILE A 384 -9.15 18.83 -25.49
C ILE A 384 -7.81 18.88 -26.22
N ILE A 385 -6.90 17.96 -25.89
CA ILE A 385 -5.63 17.78 -26.61
C ILE A 385 -5.61 16.36 -27.17
N PRO A 386 -5.58 16.19 -28.52
CA PRO A 386 -5.53 14.87 -29.13
C PRO A 386 -4.12 14.25 -29.03
N SER A 387 -4.05 12.93 -29.16
CA SER A 387 -2.79 12.20 -29.34
C SER A 387 -1.98 12.74 -30.53
N GLY A 388 -0.66 12.66 -30.46
CA GLY A 388 0.27 13.21 -31.45
C GLY A 388 0.73 14.65 -31.17
N ARG A 389 0.43 15.20 -29.97
CA ARG A 389 0.72 16.60 -29.61
C ARG A 389 1.56 16.74 -28.35
N ILE A 390 1.49 15.76 -27.46
CA ILE A 390 2.10 15.68 -26.14
C ILE A 390 2.52 14.22 -25.89
N ASN A 391 3.47 13.99 -24.99
CA ASN A 391 4.02 12.67 -24.72
C ASN A 391 3.27 11.96 -23.59
N THR A 392 3.64 12.22 -22.34
CA THR A 392 3.05 11.57 -21.16
C THR A 392 2.52 12.64 -20.21
N PRO A 393 1.32 13.18 -20.47
CA PRO A 393 0.73 14.18 -19.58
C PRO A 393 0.45 13.57 -18.21
N LYS A 394 0.80 14.32 -17.16
CA LYS A 394 0.71 13.95 -15.75
C LYS A 394 -0.33 14.79 -15.03
N GLN A 395 -0.01 15.32 -13.85
CA GLN A 395 -0.98 16.07 -13.06
C GLN A 395 -1.41 17.34 -13.78
N LEU A 396 -2.61 17.80 -13.44
CA LEU A 396 -3.32 18.88 -14.14
C LEU A 396 -3.98 19.83 -13.14
N ALA A 397 -3.86 21.14 -13.40
CA ALA A 397 -4.47 22.20 -12.60
C ALA A 397 -5.20 23.22 -13.48
N LEU A 398 -6.18 23.92 -12.90
CA LEU A 398 -7.00 24.92 -13.60
C LEU A 398 -6.79 26.31 -13.02
N ASP A 399 -6.67 27.31 -13.89
CA ASP A 399 -7.02 28.68 -13.57
C ASP A 399 -8.41 28.97 -14.18
N SER A 400 -9.45 28.72 -13.39
CA SER A 400 -10.84 28.98 -13.77
C SER A 400 -11.18 30.46 -13.95
N THR A 401 -10.31 31.39 -13.53
CA THR A 401 -10.54 32.83 -13.76
C THR A 401 -10.18 33.21 -15.20
N SER A 402 -9.08 32.65 -15.71
CA SER A 402 -8.61 32.88 -17.07
C SER A 402 -9.00 31.77 -18.07
N ASN A 403 -9.72 30.74 -17.60
CA ASN A 403 -10.10 29.54 -18.37
C ASN A 403 -8.87 28.83 -18.98
N LYS A 404 -7.83 28.66 -18.17
CA LYS A 404 -6.57 28.02 -18.56
C LYS A 404 -6.36 26.69 -17.85
N LEU A 405 -5.93 25.69 -18.62
CA LEU A 405 -5.44 24.40 -18.16
C LEU A 405 -3.92 24.43 -18.08
N TYR A 406 -3.37 23.80 -17.04
CA TYR A 406 -1.94 23.58 -16.85
C TYR A 406 -1.71 22.10 -16.61
N PHE A 407 -0.72 21.50 -17.26
CA PHE A 407 -0.36 20.10 -16.99
C PHE A 407 1.12 19.86 -17.25
N SER A 408 1.72 18.96 -16.49
CA SER A 408 3.09 18.52 -16.73
C SER A 408 3.12 17.43 -17.80
N ASP A 409 4.21 17.36 -18.56
CA ASP A 409 4.51 16.26 -19.48
C ASP A 409 5.85 15.63 -19.07
N ARG A 410 5.78 14.37 -18.61
CA ARG A 410 6.91 13.70 -17.95
C ARG A 410 8.05 13.45 -18.91
N GLU A 411 7.80 12.68 -19.97
CA GLU A 411 8.78 12.38 -21.03
C GLU A 411 8.97 13.53 -22.00
N GLY A 412 8.00 14.45 -22.10
CA GLY A 412 8.16 15.72 -22.81
C GLY A 412 9.08 16.73 -22.10
N LEU A 413 9.49 16.45 -20.85
CA LEU A 413 10.35 17.28 -20.01
C LEU A 413 9.85 18.73 -19.87
N CYS A 414 8.55 18.94 -19.79
CA CYS A 414 7.99 20.29 -19.82
C CYS A 414 6.69 20.45 -19.04
N VAL A 415 6.25 21.69 -18.93
CA VAL A 415 4.92 22.05 -18.42
C VAL A 415 4.19 22.81 -19.52
N TYR A 416 2.96 22.41 -19.80
CA TYR A 416 2.09 23.02 -20.80
C TYR A 416 1.03 23.92 -20.16
N ARG A 417 0.56 24.89 -20.95
CA ARG A 417 -0.65 25.66 -20.73
C ARG A 417 -1.51 25.67 -21.99
N CYS A 418 -2.83 25.59 -21.86
CA CYS A 418 -3.77 25.83 -22.96
C CYS A 418 -5.08 26.44 -22.45
N ASN A 419 -5.97 26.84 -23.36
CA ASN A 419 -7.36 27.19 -23.03
C ASN A 419 -8.18 25.92 -22.72
N PHE A 420 -9.33 26.07 -22.07
CA PHE A 420 -10.27 24.96 -21.78
C PHE A 420 -10.76 24.19 -23.03
N ASP A 421 -10.64 24.76 -24.22
CA ASP A 421 -10.98 24.13 -25.50
C ASP A 421 -9.74 23.53 -26.22
N GLY A 422 -8.57 23.57 -25.59
CA GLY A 422 -7.31 23.06 -26.13
C GLY A 422 -6.57 24.04 -27.04
N THR A 423 -7.16 25.18 -27.37
CA THR A 423 -6.49 26.21 -28.17
C THR A 423 -5.37 26.89 -27.39
N SER A 424 -4.45 27.54 -28.09
CA SER A 424 -3.29 28.22 -27.49
C SER A 424 -2.42 27.29 -26.62
N LEU A 425 -2.27 26.02 -27.02
CA LEU A 425 -1.34 25.10 -26.37
C LEU A 425 0.10 25.63 -26.52
N GLU A 426 0.75 25.87 -25.39
CA GLU A 426 2.11 26.39 -25.31
C GLU A 426 2.89 25.71 -24.18
N LYS A 427 4.19 25.56 -24.35
CA LYS A 427 5.09 25.21 -23.23
C LYS A 427 5.35 26.47 -22.42
N ILE A 428 5.33 26.35 -21.10
CA ILE A 428 5.63 27.45 -20.16
C ILE A 428 6.87 27.20 -19.31
N VAL A 429 7.32 25.94 -19.28
CA VAL A 429 8.62 25.49 -18.73
C VAL A 429 9.16 24.41 -19.66
N GLU A 430 10.45 24.47 -19.97
CA GLU A 430 11.21 23.37 -20.59
C GLU A 430 12.36 22.99 -19.65
N ALA A 431 12.28 21.79 -19.08
CA ALA A 431 13.25 21.29 -18.11
C ALA A 431 14.45 20.59 -18.75
N GLY A 432 14.32 20.18 -20.00
CA GLY A 432 15.38 19.52 -20.77
C GLY A 432 14.93 19.26 -22.20
N ASN A 433 15.82 18.67 -22.99
CA ASN A 433 15.57 18.28 -24.37
C ASN A 433 15.23 16.78 -24.46
N PRO A 434 13.97 16.39 -24.80
CA PRO A 434 13.59 14.99 -24.89
C PRO A 434 14.27 14.24 -26.04
N ALA A 435 14.83 14.94 -27.04
CA ALA A 435 15.63 14.31 -28.10
C ALA A 435 17.06 13.98 -27.65
N ASN A 436 17.52 14.52 -26.52
CA ASN A 436 18.79 14.16 -25.91
C ASN A 436 18.55 13.01 -24.92
N LEU A 437 19.09 11.83 -25.24
CA LEU A 437 18.87 10.61 -24.45
C LEU A 437 19.31 10.75 -22.98
N GLU A 438 20.41 11.46 -22.71
CA GLU A 438 20.91 11.67 -21.34
C GLU A 438 19.93 12.53 -20.53
N GLU A 439 19.44 13.61 -21.12
CA GLU A 439 18.47 14.50 -20.46
C GLU A 439 17.10 13.84 -20.32
N ALA A 440 16.68 13.05 -21.32
CA ALA A 440 15.43 12.31 -21.32
C ALA A 440 15.39 11.20 -20.26
N GLN A 441 16.53 10.57 -19.97
CA GLN A 441 16.63 9.53 -18.93
C GLN A 441 16.89 10.11 -17.53
N ASP A 442 17.32 11.37 -17.43
CA ASP A 442 17.49 12.02 -16.14
C ASP A 442 16.13 12.35 -15.51
N ALA A 443 15.70 11.51 -14.57
CA ALA A 443 14.45 11.67 -13.84
C ALA A 443 14.35 13.00 -13.05
N ARG A 444 15.46 13.73 -12.88
CA ARG A 444 15.44 15.09 -12.32
C ARG A 444 14.82 16.11 -13.28
N ASN A 445 14.71 15.79 -14.57
CA ASN A 445 14.07 16.64 -15.58
C ASN A 445 12.57 16.33 -15.75
N TRP A 446 12.09 15.21 -15.21
CA TRP A 446 10.72 14.73 -15.37
C TRP A 446 9.73 15.54 -14.55
N CYS A 447 8.95 16.38 -15.22
CA CYS A 447 7.86 17.16 -14.63
C CYS A 447 6.64 16.28 -14.35
N VAL A 448 6.06 16.37 -13.14
CA VAL A 448 4.91 15.51 -12.74
C VAL A 448 3.77 16.32 -12.14
N GLY A 449 3.93 16.85 -10.93
CA GLY A 449 2.91 17.62 -10.21
C GLY A 449 2.81 19.04 -10.75
N ILE A 450 1.63 19.64 -10.66
CA ILE A 450 1.39 21.03 -11.06
C ILE A 450 0.30 21.63 -10.17
N ALA A 451 0.52 22.86 -9.71
CA ALA A 451 -0.48 23.67 -9.02
C ALA A 451 -0.39 25.11 -9.52
N VAL A 452 -1.51 25.80 -9.63
CA VAL A 452 -1.56 27.21 -10.05
C VAL A 452 -2.14 28.07 -8.95
N ALA A 453 -1.53 29.23 -8.71
CA ALA A 453 -1.93 30.21 -7.72
C ALA A 453 -2.12 31.60 -8.37
N PRO A 454 -3.26 31.85 -9.03
CA PRO A 454 -3.50 33.11 -9.75
C PRO A 454 -3.45 34.36 -8.87
N LYS A 455 -3.87 34.31 -7.60
CA LYS A 455 -3.81 35.47 -6.68
C LYS A 455 -2.36 35.80 -6.31
N LEU A 456 -1.48 34.81 -6.34
CA LEU A 456 -0.04 34.99 -6.16
C LEU A 456 0.68 35.31 -7.47
N GLY A 457 0.01 35.16 -8.62
CA GLY A 457 0.60 35.28 -9.95
C GLY A 457 1.63 34.19 -10.26
N LYS A 458 1.55 33.04 -9.58
CA LYS A 458 2.56 31.96 -9.62
C LYS A 458 1.95 30.63 -10.03
N PHE A 459 2.79 29.73 -10.53
CA PHE A 459 2.48 28.30 -10.61
C PHE A 459 3.68 27.51 -10.06
N TYR A 460 3.42 26.27 -9.66
CA TYR A 460 4.35 25.38 -8.98
C TYR A 460 4.34 24.02 -9.67
N TRP A 461 5.49 23.38 -9.83
CA TRP A 461 5.55 22.03 -10.40
C TRP A 461 6.61 21.19 -9.70
N THR A 462 6.43 19.87 -9.73
CA THR A 462 7.45 18.93 -9.23
C THR A 462 8.35 18.47 -10.35
N GLN A 463 9.60 18.18 -10.01
CA GLN A 463 10.44 17.28 -10.77
C GLN A 463 10.80 16.10 -9.88
N LYS A 464 10.38 14.90 -10.26
CA LYS A 464 10.32 13.76 -9.33
C LYS A 464 11.69 13.25 -8.88
N GLY A 465 12.70 13.33 -9.73
CA GLY A 465 13.98 12.66 -9.48
C GLY A 465 13.90 11.12 -9.57
N PRO A 466 15.04 10.43 -9.45
CA PRO A 466 15.09 8.98 -9.37
C PRO A 466 14.23 8.47 -8.20
N SER A 467 13.52 7.37 -8.42
CA SER A 467 12.67 6.76 -7.39
C SER A 467 13.47 6.46 -6.14
N LYS A 468 12.94 6.87 -4.98
CA LYS A 468 13.59 6.71 -3.66
C LYS A 468 14.98 7.37 -3.55
N GLY A 469 15.33 8.28 -4.47
CA GLY A 469 16.71 8.77 -4.65
C GLY A 469 17.04 10.10 -3.98
N GLY A 470 16.08 10.73 -3.26
CA GLY A 470 16.32 11.95 -2.49
C GLY A 470 16.76 13.14 -3.35
N GLN A 471 16.36 13.16 -4.61
CA GLN A 471 16.76 14.17 -5.61
C GLN A 471 15.54 14.89 -6.21
N GLY A 472 14.36 14.62 -5.69
CA GLY A 472 13.12 15.31 -6.04
C GLY A 472 13.15 16.79 -5.64
N ARG A 473 12.46 17.61 -6.43
CA ARG A 473 12.43 19.06 -6.29
C ARG A 473 11.05 19.61 -6.59
N ILE A 474 10.72 20.73 -5.96
CA ILE A 474 9.54 21.54 -6.28
C ILE A 474 10.02 22.92 -6.70
N PHE A 475 9.49 23.42 -7.81
CA PHE A 475 9.81 24.72 -8.37
C PHE A 475 8.58 25.62 -8.40
N CYS A 476 8.80 26.92 -8.57
CA CYS A 476 7.77 27.88 -8.91
C CYS A 476 8.27 28.90 -9.94
N ALA A 477 7.34 29.52 -10.66
CA ALA A 477 7.61 30.61 -11.58
C ALA A 477 6.37 31.51 -11.73
N ASN A 478 6.51 32.69 -12.34
CA ASN A 478 5.36 33.56 -12.61
C ASN A 478 4.46 32.97 -13.70
N ILE A 479 3.14 33.13 -13.58
CA ILE A 479 2.19 32.71 -14.62
C ILE A 479 2.49 33.37 -15.97
N SER A 480 2.88 34.65 -15.93
CA SER A 480 3.39 35.37 -17.10
C SER A 480 4.89 35.14 -17.24
N THR A 481 5.30 34.61 -18.40
CA THR A 481 6.71 34.53 -18.76
C THR A 481 7.30 35.94 -18.81
N PRO A 482 8.48 36.20 -18.22
CA PRO A 482 9.13 37.50 -18.30
C PRO A 482 9.33 37.95 -19.76
N VAL A 483 9.18 39.25 -19.99
CA VAL A 483 9.26 39.84 -21.34
C VAL A 483 10.59 39.48 -22.01
N GLY A 484 10.52 38.95 -23.23
CA GLY A 484 11.70 38.58 -24.03
C GLY A 484 12.36 37.26 -23.63
N GLN A 485 11.81 36.54 -22.63
CA GLN A 485 12.30 35.23 -22.21
C GLN A 485 11.41 34.11 -22.74
N ASN A 486 11.96 32.90 -22.83
CA ASN A 486 11.27 31.72 -23.32
C ASN A 486 11.22 30.61 -22.23
N PRO A 487 10.45 29.53 -22.42
CA PRO A 487 10.24 28.49 -21.41
C PRO A 487 11.50 27.80 -20.88
N SER A 488 12.57 27.69 -21.67
CA SER A 488 13.84 27.04 -21.28
C SER A 488 14.84 27.98 -20.61
N THR A 489 14.68 29.30 -20.78
CA THR A 489 15.65 30.31 -20.30
C THR A 489 15.07 31.31 -19.32
N ARG A 490 13.79 31.14 -18.95
CA ARG A 490 13.12 32.06 -18.04
C ARG A 490 13.81 32.08 -16.66
N SER A 491 14.22 33.28 -16.27
CA SER A 491 15.05 33.57 -15.09
C SER A 491 14.29 33.58 -13.78
N ASP A 492 12.96 33.55 -13.83
CA ASP A 492 12.07 33.64 -12.67
C ASP A 492 11.68 32.27 -12.08
N ILE A 493 12.34 31.19 -12.53
CA ILE A 493 12.21 29.86 -11.94
C ILE A 493 12.98 29.80 -10.62
N GLU A 494 12.28 29.43 -9.56
CA GLU A 494 12.84 29.30 -8.22
C GLU A 494 12.59 27.89 -7.68
N CYS A 495 13.61 27.29 -7.04
CA CYS A 495 13.47 26.00 -6.37
C CYS A 495 12.97 26.21 -4.93
N VAL A 496 11.73 25.78 -4.67
CA VAL A 496 11.02 25.93 -3.39
C VAL A 496 11.46 24.84 -2.40
N GLN A 497 11.53 23.59 -2.85
CA GLN A 497 11.99 22.44 -2.07
C GLN A 497 12.95 21.58 -2.89
N ARG A 498 13.91 20.95 -2.21
CA ARG A 498 14.92 20.08 -2.81
C ARG A 498 15.22 18.91 -1.88
N GLY A 499 15.81 17.85 -2.42
CA GLY A 499 16.17 16.69 -1.62
C GLY A 499 14.96 15.84 -1.23
N LEU A 500 13.86 15.97 -1.96
CA LEU A 500 12.63 15.23 -1.70
C LEU A 500 12.76 13.79 -2.22
N PRO A 501 12.08 12.81 -1.61
CA PRO A 501 12.11 11.42 -2.04
C PRO A 501 11.67 11.25 -3.50
N GLU A 502 10.42 11.60 -3.79
CA GLU A 502 9.80 11.48 -5.11
C GLU A 502 8.47 12.28 -5.12
N PRO A 503 8.52 13.61 -5.27
CA PRO A 503 7.34 14.46 -5.17
C PRO A 503 6.45 14.32 -6.40
N ILE A 504 5.18 13.95 -6.19
CA ILE A 504 4.24 13.61 -7.27
C ILE A 504 3.20 14.68 -7.49
N ASP A 505 2.21 14.84 -6.61
CA ASP A 505 1.10 15.77 -6.82
C ASP A 505 1.23 17.02 -5.93
N LEU A 506 0.59 18.13 -6.34
CA LEU A 506 0.71 19.44 -5.70
C LEU A 506 -0.63 20.14 -5.56
N GLU A 507 -0.85 20.77 -4.42
CA GLU A 507 -1.94 21.74 -4.24
C GLU A 507 -1.46 22.96 -3.45
N VAL A 508 -2.07 24.11 -3.70
CA VAL A 508 -1.72 25.38 -3.07
C VAL A 508 -2.94 26.01 -2.40
N ASP A 509 -2.83 26.26 -1.10
CA ASP A 509 -3.74 27.14 -0.38
C ASP A 509 -3.19 28.57 -0.47
N GLU A 510 -3.67 29.31 -1.47
CA GLU A 510 -3.25 30.69 -1.73
C GLU A 510 -3.61 31.65 -0.58
N SER A 511 -4.69 31.37 0.15
CA SER A 511 -5.22 32.26 1.17
C SER A 511 -4.35 32.21 2.43
N ASN A 512 -3.93 31.00 2.81
CA ASN A 512 -3.10 30.79 4.01
C ASN A 512 -1.60 30.61 3.69
N LEU A 513 -1.24 30.62 2.40
CA LEU A 513 0.14 30.48 1.91
C LEU A 513 0.76 29.15 2.31
N TRP A 514 0.07 28.06 2.01
CA TRP A 514 0.59 26.71 2.19
C TRP A 514 0.70 26.00 0.86
N LEU A 515 1.82 25.32 0.65
CA LEU A 515 2.02 24.39 -0.45
C LEU A 515 2.00 22.97 0.13
N TYR A 516 1.16 22.11 -0.43
CA TYR A 516 1.01 20.71 -0.06
C TYR A 516 1.49 19.82 -1.20
N TRP A 517 2.06 18.67 -0.85
CA TRP A 517 2.46 17.67 -1.83
C TRP A 517 2.46 16.26 -1.27
N THR A 518 2.37 15.31 -2.18
CA THR A 518 2.57 13.88 -1.91
C THR A 518 3.97 13.46 -2.34
N ASP A 519 4.63 12.65 -1.51
CA ASP A 519 5.89 12.00 -1.86
C ASP A 519 5.67 10.48 -1.96
N ARG A 520 6.14 9.87 -3.05
CA ARG A 520 6.31 8.41 -3.17
C ARG A 520 7.60 7.94 -2.52
N GLY A 521 7.76 6.62 -2.43
CA GLY A 521 8.98 5.98 -1.93
C GLY A 521 8.91 5.50 -0.48
N GLU A 522 10.04 5.06 0.06
CA GLU A 522 10.06 4.30 1.31
C GLU A 522 9.98 5.15 2.58
N ILE A 523 9.39 4.56 3.61
CA ILE A 523 9.45 5.09 4.99
C ILE A 523 10.93 5.14 5.44
N PRO A 524 11.38 6.18 6.17
CA PRO A 524 10.59 7.22 6.83
C PRO A 524 10.43 8.50 6.02
N PHE A 525 10.80 8.56 4.74
CA PHE A 525 10.81 9.82 4.00
C PHE A 525 9.74 9.90 2.92
N GLY A 526 9.49 8.83 2.17
CA GLY A 526 8.42 8.72 1.18
C GLY A 526 7.09 8.21 1.75
N ASN A 527 6.13 7.97 0.86
CA ASN A 527 4.75 7.58 1.17
C ASN A 527 4.14 8.49 2.23
N SER A 528 4.18 9.79 1.93
CA SER A 528 3.82 10.85 2.86
C SER A 528 3.04 12.00 2.22
N LEU A 529 2.24 12.66 3.05
CA LEU A 529 1.60 13.93 2.76
C LEU A 529 2.37 15.01 3.51
N ASN A 530 2.80 16.03 2.79
CA ASN A 530 3.69 17.06 3.30
C ASN A 530 3.12 18.44 3.03
N ARG A 531 3.57 19.43 3.82
CA ARG A 531 3.34 20.83 3.53
C ARG A 531 4.52 21.72 3.91
N VAL A 532 4.56 22.91 3.32
CA VAL A 532 5.46 23.98 3.70
C VAL A 532 4.78 25.33 3.53
N ARG A 533 5.14 26.29 4.38
CA ARG A 533 4.62 27.65 4.28
C ARG A 533 5.34 28.39 3.17
N LEU A 534 4.58 29.08 2.34
CA LEU A 534 5.07 29.95 1.29
C LEU A 534 5.39 31.32 1.88
N ASN A 535 6.58 31.84 1.57
CA ASN A 535 6.97 33.19 1.96
C ASN A 535 6.40 34.20 0.95
N LYS A 536 5.77 35.28 1.45
CA LYS A 536 5.27 36.38 0.59
C LYS A 536 6.37 37.13 -0.18
N LEU A 537 7.66 36.99 0.20
CA LEU A 537 8.69 38.01 -0.07
C LEU A 537 10.06 37.55 -0.61
N SER A 538 10.41 36.27 -0.72
CA SER A 538 11.82 35.93 -1.00
C SER A 538 12.09 35.55 -2.46
N GLN A 539 12.65 36.52 -3.20
CA GLN A 539 13.76 36.29 -4.12
C GLN A 539 14.88 35.55 -3.36
N GLY A 540 15.12 34.27 -3.66
CA GLY A 540 16.38 33.58 -3.26
C GLY A 540 16.37 32.71 -1.99
N SER A 541 16.03 31.44 -2.19
CA SER A 541 16.57 30.19 -1.59
C SER A 541 16.62 29.90 -0.06
N VAL A 542 16.24 28.64 0.21
CA VAL A 542 16.56 27.71 1.32
C VAL A 542 15.49 27.52 2.41
N SER A 543 14.56 26.64 2.04
CA SER A 543 13.94 25.54 2.82
C SER A 543 13.61 25.79 4.29
N GLN A 544 12.37 26.22 4.53
CA GLN A 544 11.69 25.72 5.71
C GLN A 544 11.59 24.19 5.61
N LYS A 545 11.89 23.52 6.72
CA LYS A 545 11.73 22.08 6.84
C LYS A 545 10.25 21.73 6.56
N PRO A 546 9.96 20.79 5.65
CA PRO A 546 8.61 20.30 5.45
C PRO A 546 7.98 19.80 6.74
N GLU A 547 6.70 20.10 6.93
CA GLU A 547 5.86 19.40 7.90
C GLU A 547 5.29 18.16 7.25
N VAL A 548 5.44 17.01 7.90
CA VAL A 548 4.81 15.78 7.44
C VAL A 548 3.50 15.59 8.19
N LEU A 549 2.40 15.65 7.46
CA LEU A 549 1.05 15.58 8.00
C LEU A 549 0.58 14.15 8.18
N ALA A 550 0.95 13.28 7.25
CA ALA A 550 0.58 11.87 7.28
C ALA A 550 1.63 11.00 6.58
N ARG A 551 1.70 9.73 6.99
CA ARG A 551 2.62 8.72 6.44
C ARG A 551 1.90 7.39 6.22
N ASN A 552 2.63 6.38 5.77
CA ASN A 552 2.17 4.99 5.63
C ASN A 552 1.02 4.88 4.63
N PHE A 553 1.18 5.55 3.48
CA PHE A 553 0.39 5.30 2.28
C PHE A 553 1.08 4.22 1.43
N ASN A 554 0.43 3.75 0.36
CA ASN A 554 0.96 2.72 -0.53
C ASN A 554 1.18 3.26 -1.95
N GLU A 555 2.35 3.88 -2.18
CA GLU A 555 2.69 4.61 -3.41
C GLU A 555 1.73 5.78 -3.66
N THR A 556 1.79 6.79 -2.78
CA THR A 556 0.91 7.98 -2.79
C THR A 556 1.03 8.79 -4.07
N ILE A 557 -0.10 9.18 -4.67
CA ILE A 557 -0.10 10.04 -5.86
C ILE A 557 -1.00 11.24 -5.60
N GLY A 558 -2.32 11.10 -5.74
CA GLY A 558 -3.21 12.25 -5.86
C GLY A 558 -3.43 12.97 -4.55
N LEU A 559 -3.68 14.26 -4.67
CA LEU A 559 -3.87 15.19 -3.58
C LEU A 559 -4.97 16.19 -3.92
N LYS A 560 -5.95 16.36 -3.03
CA LYS A 560 -6.89 17.49 -3.14
C LYS A 560 -7.17 18.16 -1.80
N LEU A 561 -7.04 19.48 -1.77
CA LEU A 561 -7.37 20.29 -0.60
C LEU A 561 -8.87 20.58 -0.53
N ASP A 562 -9.40 20.47 0.67
CA ASP A 562 -10.73 20.92 1.07
C ASP A 562 -10.58 21.87 2.26
N VAL A 563 -10.15 23.09 1.96
CA VAL A 563 -9.83 24.11 2.97
C VAL A 563 -11.06 24.49 3.78
N GLU A 564 -12.25 24.42 3.18
CA GLU A 564 -13.50 24.75 3.86
C GLU A 564 -13.85 23.75 4.97
N ASN A 565 -13.52 22.46 4.77
CA ASN A 565 -13.78 21.39 5.74
C ASN A 565 -12.52 20.88 6.46
N ASP A 566 -11.47 21.70 6.54
CA ASP A 566 -10.20 21.40 7.22
C ASP A 566 -9.57 20.05 6.82
N SER A 567 -9.76 19.66 5.55
CA SER A 567 -9.46 18.31 5.07
C SER A 567 -8.54 18.30 3.85
N VAL A 568 -7.81 17.21 3.71
CA VAL A 568 -6.98 16.88 2.56
C VAL A 568 -7.30 15.46 2.13
N TYR A 569 -7.71 15.28 0.89
CA TYR A 569 -7.94 13.96 0.31
C TYR A 569 -6.71 13.48 -0.42
N VAL A 570 -6.37 12.21 -0.24
CA VAL A 570 -5.16 11.60 -0.78
C VAL A 570 -5.50 10.26 -1.42
N THR A 571 -4.94 9.96 -2.58
CA THR A 571 -5.08 8.66 -3.25
C THR A 571 -3.73 7.95 -3.40
N ASP A 572 -3.76 6.62 -3.49
CA ASP A 572 -2.56 5.82 -3.71
C ASP A 572 -2.77 4.64 -4.67
N LEU A 573 -1.67 4.11 -5.22
CA LEU A 573 -1.71 2.97 -6.14
C LEU A 573 -2.06 1.65 -5.45
N GLY A 574 -2.06 1.62 -4.12
CA GLY A 574 -2.58 0.51 -3.33
C GLY A 574 -4.11 0.39 -3.34
N GLY A 575 -4.80 1.31 -4.01
CA GLY A 575 -6.25 1.36 -4.08
C GLY A 575 -6.87 2.07 -2.87
N GLY A 576 -6.08 2.83 -2.12
CA GLY A 576 -6.53 3.59 -0.97
C GLY A 576 -6.95 5.02 -1.33
N ILE A 577 -8.02 5.48 -0.70
CA ILE A 577 -8.44 6.89 -0.64
C ILE A 577 -8.51 7.28 0.82
N TYR A 578 -7.85 8.37 1.19
CA TYR A 578 -7.71 8.80 2.57
C TYR A 578 -8.20 10.24 2.72
N ARG A 579 -8.71 10.57 3.91
CA ARG A 579 -8.88 11.93 4.40
C ARG A 579 -7.88 12.18 5.49
N CYS A 580 -7.14 13.27 5.37
CA CYS A 580 -6.21 13.76 6.39
C CYS A 580 -6.69 15.14 6.86
N GLY A 581 -6.39 15.53 8.10
CA GLY A 581 -6.58 16.91 8.55
C GLY A 581 -5.48 17.80 7.96
N LEU A 582 -5.78 19.09 7.71
CA LEU A 582 -4.76 20.02 7.18
C LEU A 582 -3.55 20.16 8.10
N THR A 583 -3.70 19.92 9.41
CA THR A 583 -2.65 20.01 10.43
C THR A 583 -1.97 18.67 10.79
N GLY A 584 -2.42 17.55 10.22
CA GLY A 584 -1.81 16.22 10.43
C GLY A 584 -2.29 15.46 11.68
N GLU A 585 -3.27 15.99 12.42
CA GLU A 585 -3.79 15.38 13.65
C GLU A 585 -4.69 14.14 13.38
N SER A 586 -5.18 13.98 12.16
CA SER A 586 -6.08 12.89 11.78
C SER A 586 -5.74 12.33 10.40
N LYS A 587 -5.73 11.01 10.26
CA LYS A 587 -5.71 10.26 8.99
C LYS A 587 -6.77 9.16 9.08
N SER A 588 -7.72 9.16 8.14
CA SER A 588 -8.76 8.13 8.01
C SER A 588 -8.77 7.56 6.61
N LEU A 589 -8.80 6.23 6.50
CA LEU A 589 -9.05 5.54 5.24
C LEU A 589 -10.55 5.65 4.90
N LEU A 590 -10.87 6.24 3.76
CA LEU A 590 -12.25 6.38 3.27
C LEU A 590 -12.66 5.19 2.41
N TYR A 591 -11.75 4.73 1.55
CA TYR A 591 -12.00 3.63 0.63
C TYR A 591 -10.72 2.83 0.43
N ALA A 592 -10.84 1.51 0.35
CA ALA A 592 -9.75 0.63 -0.06
C ALA A 592 -10.29 -0.49 -0.94
N ASP A 593 -9.65 -0.70 -2.08
CA ASP A 593 -9.93 -1.80 -2.98
C ASP A 593 -8.64 -2.20 -3.68
N SER A 594 -8.11 -3.37 -3.31
CA SER A 594 -6.86 -3.89 -3.87
C SER A 594 -6.94 -4.23 -5.35
N SER A 595 -8.14 -4.23 -5.95
CA SER A 595 -8.32 -4.38 -7.40
C SER A 595 -8.25 -3.06 -8.17
N ARG A 596 -7.96 -1.95 -7.48
CA ARG A 596 -7.83 -0.61 -8.05
C ARG A 596 -6.48 0.02 -7.74
N ALA A 597 -6.12 1.02 -8.52
CA ALA A 597 -4.94 1.83 -8.27
C ALA A 597 -5.27 3.29 -8.61
N PHE A 598 -5.28 4.15 -7.61
CA PHE A 598 -5.77 5.52 -7.78
C PHE A 598 -4.62 6.50 -8.03
N THR A 599 -4.80 7.38 -9.02
CA THR A 599 -3.82 8.40 -9.39
C THR A 599 -4.30 9.80 -9.02
N GLY A 600 -5.35 10.31 -9.63
CA GLY A 600 -5.87 11.66 -9.38
C GLY A 600 -7.13 11.68 -8.49
N ILE A 601 -7.36 12.83 -7.84
CA ILE A 601 -8.56 13.10 -7.03
C ILE A 601 -9.00 14.56 -7.16
N ALA A 602 -10.30 14.79 -7.24
CA ALA A 602 -10.92 16.12 -7.25
C ALA A 602 -12.22 16.14 -6.42
N ILE A 603 -12.69 17.35 -6.10
CA ILE A 603 -13.91 17.59 -5.32
C ILE A 603 -14.94 18.28 -6.22
N LEU A 604 -16.20 17.82 -6.17
CA LEU A 604 -17.37 18.31 -6.91
C LEU A 604 -18.23 19.30 -6.12
#